data_AF-A0AAW4SS37-F1
#
_entry.id   AF-A0AAW4SS37-F1
#
_cell.length_a   1.000
_cell.length_b   1.000
_cell.length_c   1.000
_cell.angle_alpha   90.00
_cell.angle_beta   90.00
_cell.angle_gamma   90.00
#
_symmetry.space_group_name_H-M   'P 1'
#
loop_
_entity.id
_entity.type
_entity.pdbx_description
1 polymer ?
#
loop_
_entity_poly.entity_id
_entity_poly.type
_entity_poly.pdbx_seq_one_letter_code
_entity_poly.pdbx_strand_id
1 'polypeptide(L)'
;MKKKITKYLLLALACLGLQSCLFQEENYFDDSSANRATADVNRCGELLKAAPNGWVMEYYVGKDYSLGGITLLCRFDGQRVTMASQMAEADETVSSLYSVKSEQATMLSFDTYNYLVHYFGQPQGSMSDDPNGTLGGDYEFIISSASDERIELKGKKYGNRIVMRALTEDQTWKQYLTKIKKVEDDAFFYEYDLLMDGLYTGQMLRSNYTFIVTYYDEIGKVHQKTVPFMFTADGMRFHEPVTIDGQTMQNFVWKNELISFVCTDEGATGVKLAGVYTAGYQSYDYYPGTYQMDFYRLNDETQQLEVASQEVRLLKNEDGKSYWLKGLEYDILVMFDKPRGGLSVSPQLLKKVQGGYVYLAMWDVMNDYVLRSESIGLISYATTNGIYLVDNGVWMGEVSGFIFGVYNSQEEDAAFIGYTDAFASIRLVKKTIEE
;
A
#
# COMPACT_ATOMS: atom_id res chain seq x y z
N MET A 1 59.70 19.10 67.72
CA MET A 1 59.58 19.37 66.27
C MET A 1 58.36 18.72 65.59
N LYS A 2 57.91 17.52 65.97
CA LYS A 2 56.79 16.82 65.27
C LYS A 2 55.43 17.54 65.27
N LYS A 3 55.01 18.20 66.36
CA LYS A 3 53.68 18.89 66.45
C LYS A 3 53.53 20.16 65.58
N LYS A 4 54.62 20.82 65.18
CA LYS A 4 54.56 22.01 64.31
C LYS A 4 54.45 21.60 62.84
N ILE A 5 55.17 20.55 62.43
CA ILE A 5 55.15 20.02 61.06
C ILE A 5 53.75 19.51 60.67
N THR A 6 53.05 18.81 61.57
CA THR A 6 51.67 18.33 61.30
C THR A 6 50.67 19.47 61.09
N LYS A 7 50.84 20.61 61.77
CA LYS A 7 49.96 21.80 61.59
C LYS A 7 50.20 22.49 60.25
N TYR A 8 51.46 22.60 59.81
CA TYR A 8 51.78 23.16 58.50
C TYR A 8 51.37 22.23 57.35
N LEU A 9 51.45 20.90 57.56
CA LEU A 9 50.99 19.91 56.57
C LEU A 9 49.45 19.94 56.41
N LEU A 10 48.70 20.08 57.52
CA LEU A 10 47.24 20.24 57.49
C LEU A 10 46.80 21.54 56.83
N LEU A 11 47.54 22.64 57.05
CA LEU A 11 47.27 23.92 56.42
C LEU A 11 47.60 23.89 54.91
N ALA A 12 48.68 23.21 54.51
CA ALA A 12 49.02 23.00 53.11
C ALA A 12 48.00 22.10 52.39
N LEU A 13 47.49 21.04 53.04
CA LEU A 13 46.41 20.21 52.49
C LEU A 13 45.09 20.99 52.33
N ALA A 14 44.78 21.89 53.27
CA ALA A 14 43.61 22.76 53.18
C ALA A 14 43.74 23.77 52.01
N CYS A 15 44.94 24.30 51.76
CA CYS A 15 45.21 25.17 50.62
C CYS A 15 45.16 24.43 49.27
N LEU A 16 45.59 23.17 49.21
CA LEU A 16 45.51 22.33 48.00
C LEU A 16 44.08 21.86 47.71
N GLY A 17 43.23 21.68 48.75
CA GLY A 17 41.81 21.35 48.58
C GLY A 17 40.97 22.49 48.01
N LEU A 18 41.35 23.75 48.25
CA LEU A 18 40.63 24.93 47.76
C LEU A 18 40.84 25.23 46.27
N GLN A 19 41.83 24.61 45.61
CA GLN A 19 41.97 24.67 44.15
C GLN A 19 41.12 23.61 43.42
N SER A 20 40.59 22.61 44.12
CA SER A 20 39.74 21.57 43.51
C SER A 20 38.28 22.00 43.26
N CYS A 21 37.87 23.15 43.80
CA CYS A 21 36.52 23.71 43.63
C CYS A 21 36.44 24.84 42.58
N LEU A 22 37.45 24.98 41.71
CA LEU A 22 37.38 25.89 40.57
C LEU A 22 37.63 25.14 39.25
N PHE A 23 37.00 23.98 39.09
CA PHE A 23 36.68 23.48 37.75
C PHE A 23 35.47 24.27 37.26
N GLN A 24 35.71 25.44 36.67
CA GLN A 24 34.77 26.00 35.70
C GLN A 24 34.99 25.18 34.43
N GLU A 25 34.24 24.07 34.28
CA GLU A 25 33.99 23.55 32.94
C GLU A 25 33.31 24.67 32.17
N GLU A 26 33.93 25.11 31.07
CA GLU A 26 33.20 25.87 30.06
C GLU A 26 32.02 24.99 29.66
N ASN A 27 30.80 25.45 29.88
CA ASN A 27 29.64 24.74 29.39
C ASN A 27 29.84 24.55 27.88
N TYR A 28 29.84 23.31 27.40
CA TYR A 28 29.96 23.01 25.96
C TYR A 28 28.86 23.71 25.12
N PHE A 29 27.79 24.17 25.78
CA PHE A 29 26.73 24.98 25.20
C PHE A 29 26.47 26.22 26.07
N ASP A 30 26.30 27.38 25.43
CA ASP A 30 26.06 28.67 26.11
C ASP A 30 24.68 28.76 26.81
N ASP A 31 23.75 27.84 26.54
CA ASP A 31 22.39 27.83 27.08
C ASP A 31 22.02 26.47 27.71
N SER A 32 21.02 26.43 28.59
CA SER A 32 20.57 25.20 29.24
C SER A 32 19.96 24.21 28.25
N SER A 33 20.06 22.90 28.53
CA SER A 33 19.47 21.87 27.65
C SER A 33 17.95 22.03 27.46
N ALA A 34 17.24 22.53 28.48
CA ALA A 34 15.80 22.79 28.41
C ALA A 34 15.45 23.96 27.47
N ASN A 35 16.24 25.04 27.52
CA ASN A 35 16.06 26.18 26.63
C ASN A 35 16.38 25.81 25.18
N ARG A 36 17.47 25.05 24.93
CA ARG A 36 17.81 24.57 23.58
C ARG A 36 16.71 23.69 22.99
N ALA A 37 16.15 22.77 23.78
CA ALA A 37 15.04 21.93 23.34
C ALA A 37 13.78 22.74 23.02
N THR A 38 13.44 23.73 23.85
CA THR A 38 12.30 24.63 23.61
C THR A 38 12.51 25.47 22.35
N ALA A 39 13.72 25.99 22.15
CA ALA A 39 14.08 26.76 20.96
C ALA A 39 13.97 25.90 19.68
N ASP A 40 14.42 24.65 19.73
CA ASP A 40 14.36 23.75 18.57
C ASP A 40 12.92 23.31 18.24
N VAL A 41 12.09 23.07 19.27
CA VAL A 41 10.65 22.83 19.10
C VAL A 41 9.97 24.02 18.40
N ASN A 42 10.22 25.23 18.87
CA ASN A 42 9.66 26.44 18.27
C ASN A 42 10.16 26.64 16.83
N ARG A 43 11.46 26.47 16.60
CA ARG A 43 12.08 26.57 15.27
C ARG A 43 11.47 25.58 14.28
N CYS A 44 11.35 24.31 14.67
CA CYS A 44 10.75 23.28 13.82
C CYS A 44 9.25 23.55 13.58
N GLY A 45 8.52 24.00 14.60
CA GLY A 45 7.12 24.41 14.47
C GLY A 45 6.92 25.54 13.47
N GLU A 46 7.73 26.60 13.53
CA GLU A 46 7.68 27.70 12.55
C GLU A 46 8.05 27.23 11.14
N LEU A 47 9.09 26.40 11.01
CA LEU A 47 9.55 25.89 9.72
C LEU A 47 8.49 25.03 9.03
N LEU A 48 7.77 24.16 9.77
CA LEU A 48 6.66 23.37 9.21
C LEU A 48 5.57 24.26 8.59
N LYS A 49 5.30 25.42 9.19
CA LYS A 49 4.30 26.40 8.73
C LYS A 49 4.82 27.33 7.62
N ALA A 50 6.14 27.40 7.43
CA ALA A 50 6.77 28.34 6.51
C ALA A 50 6.59 27.95 5.03
N ALA A 51 6.30 26.68 4.71
CA ALA A 51 6.07 26.22 3.34
C ALA A 51 4.63 26.57 2.89
N PRO A 52 4.44 27.55 1.99
CA PRO A 52 3.11 28.11 1.67
C PRO A 52 2.19 27.10 0.97
N ASN A 53 2.74 26.25 0.09
CA ASN A 53 2.02 25.15 -0.55
C ASN A 53 2.15 23.82 0.22
N GLY A 54 2.69 23.86 1.44
CA GLY A 54 2.96 22.69 2.27
C GLY A 54 4.15 21.86 1.78
N TRP A 55 4.18 20.62 2.27
CA TRP A 55 5.27 19.67 2.11
C TRP A 55 4.80 18.43 1.36
N VAL A 56 5.65 17.87 0.51
CA VAL A 56 5.57 16.50 0.01
C VAL A 56 6.35 15.62 0.97
N MET A 57 5.64 14.78 1.72
CA MET A 57 6.20 13.78 2.62
C MET A 57 6.27 12.43 1.89
N GLU A 58 7.49 11.92 1.75
CA GLU A 58 7.80 10.60 1.18
C GLU A 58 7.57 9.53 2.25
N TYR A 59 6.30 9.16 2.48
CA TYR A 59 5.90 8.33 3.62
C TYR A 59 6.07 6.83 3.31
N TYR A 60 7.13 6.23 3.85
CA TYR A 60 7.39 4.80 3.74
C TYR A 60 6.84 4.00 4.92
N VAL A 61 6.13 2.93 4.59
CA VAL A 61 5.44 2.04 5.53
C VAL A 61 5.96 0.60 5.42
N GLY A 62 5.57 -0.22 6.39
CA GLY A 62 6.11 -1.55 6.57
C GLY A 62 7.46 -1.51 7.29
N LYS A 63 7.72 -2.52 8.12
CA LYS A 63 9.03 -2.68 8.76
C LYS A 63 10.09 -2.83 7.66
N ASP A 64 11.18 -2.07 7.77
CA ASP A 64 12.26 -2.05 6.77
C ASP A 64 11.73 -1.76 5.35
N TYR A 65 10.78 -0.83 5.25
CA TYR A 65 10.18 -0.35 3.99
C TYR A 65 9.38 -1.42 3.21
N SER A 66 8.95 -2.51 3.86
CA SER A 66 8.37 -3.69 3.20
C SER A 66 7.07 -3.47 2.42
N LEU A 67 6.41 -2.34 2.59
CA LEU A 67 5.20 -1.97 1.83
C LEU A 67 5.43 -0.79 0.86
N GLY A 68 6.65 -0.24 0.85
CA GLY A 68 7.06 0.84 -0.04
C GLY A 68 6.57 2.23 0.37
N GLY A 69 6.62 3.18 -0.56
CA GLY A 69 6.47 4.60 -0.31
C GLY A 69 5.20 5.21 -0.91
N ILE A 70 4.57 6.08 -0.13
CA ILE A 70 3.32 6.76 -0.45
C ILE A 70 3.56 8.26 -0.37
N THR A 71 3.00 9.01 -1.32
CA THR A 71 3.04 10.46 -1.28
C THR A 71 1.96 11.01 -0.35
N LEU A 72 2.38 11.69 0.72
CA LEU A 72 1.50 12.50 1.57
C LEU A 72 1.81 13.98 1.37
N LEU A 73 0.81 14.76 0.99
CA LEU A 73 0.89 16.23 1.03
C LEU A 73 0.49 16.69 2.42
N CYS A 74 1.26 17.59 3.03
CA CYS A 74 1.03 18.07 4.39
C CYS A 74 1.15 19.59 4.45
N ARG A 75 0.10 20.28 4.90
CA ARG A 75 0.17 21.72 5.21
C ARG A 75 -0.16 21.92 6.68
N PHE A 76 0.79 22.53 7.39
CA PHE A 76 0.69 22.78 8.82
C PHE A 76 0.19 24.21 9.05
N ASP A 77 -0.76 24.34 9.97
CA ASP A 77 -1.18 25.62 10.54
C ASP A 77 -0.83 25.69 12.05
N GLY A 78 -1.47 26.58 12.81
CA GLY A 78 -1.18 26.73 14.24
C GLY A 78 -1.31 25.46 15.09
N GLN A 79 -2.31 24.60 14.83
CA GLN A 79 -2.54 23.36 15.61
C GLN A 79 -2.99 22.18 14.76
N ARG A 80 -3.29 22.40 13.47
CA ARG A 80 -3.80 21.39 12.56
C ARG A 80 -2.85 21.17 11.41
N VAL A 81 -2.85 19.94 10.92
CA VAL A 81 -2.26 19.57 9.66
C VAL A 81 -3.38 19.15 8.73
N THR A 82 -3.42 19.72 7.54
CA THR A 82 -4.26 19.26 6.44
C THR A 82 -3.42 18.33 5.56
N MET A 83 -3.97 17.18 5.21
CA MET A 83 -3.30 16.16 4.41
C MET A 83 -4.09 15.76 3.17
N ALA A 84 -3.39 15.36 2.12
CA ALA A 84 -3.94 14.70 0.94
C ALA A 84 -2.97 13.61 0.47
N SER A 85 -3.45 12.61 -0.25
CA SER A 85 -2.63 11.45 -0.67
C SER A 85 -3.09 10.90 -2.02
N GLN A 86 -2.21 10.20 -2.71
CA GLN A 86 -2.58 9.37 -3.87
C GLN A 86 -3.56 8.24 -3.50
N MET A 87 -3.67 7.89 -2.21
CA MET A 87 -4.59 6.85 -1.72
C MET A 87 -6.07 7.29 -1.65
N ALA A 88 -6.35 8.59 -1.68
CA ALA A 88 -7.68 9.16 -1.60
C ALA A 88 -8.00 9.93 -2.88
N GLU A 89 -9.22 10.42 -3.08
CA GLU A 89 -9.52 11.25 -4.25
C GLU A 89 -8.60 12.48 -4.33
N ALA A 90 -8.25 12.91 -5.55
CA ALA A 90 -7.15 13.88 -5.73
C ALA A 90 -7.45 15.27 -5.12
N ASP A 91 -8.71 15.58 -4.85
CA ASP A 91 -9.17 16.78 -4.13
C ASP A 91 -9.66 16.51 -2.70
N GLU A 92 -9.60 15.25 -2.24
CA GLU A 92 -9.93 14.92 -0.87
C GLU A 92 -8.81 15.37 0.07
N THR A 93 -9.22 16.03 1.16
CA THR A 93 -8.29 16.44 2.22
C THR A 93 -8.82 16.04 3.58
N VAL A 94 -7.91 15.64 4.46
CA VAL A 94 -8.21 15.22 5.84
C VAL A 94 -7.42 16.09 6.78
N SER A 95 -8.06 16.65 7.82
CA SER A 95 -7.37 17.49 8.80
C SER A 95 -7.36 16.88 10.19
N SER A 96 -6.20 16.88 10.84
CA SER A 96 -5.98 16.37 12.20
C SER A 96 -5.17 17.35 13.04
N LEU A 97 -5.20 17.20 14.36
CA LEU A 97 -4.28 17.90 15.25
C LEU A 97 -2.87 17.35 15.10
N TYR A 98 -1.88 18.21 15.29
CA TYR A 98 -0.48 17.82 15.39
C TYR A 98 0.21 18.62 16.50
N SER A 99 1.35 18.11 16.96
CA SER A 99 2.23 18.83 17.87
C SER A 99 3.69 18.64 17.50
N VAL A 100 4.49 19.66 17.81
CA VAL A 100 5.95 19.54 17.89
C VAL A 100 6.31 19.55 19.38
N LYS A 101 6.92 18.48 19.85
CA LYS A 101 7.23 18.27 21.27
C LYS A 101 8.68 17.83 21.46
N SER A 102 9.19 17.99 22.67
CA SER A 102 10.52 17.50 23.06
C SER A 102 10.38 16.25 23.92
N GLU A 103 10.74 15.09 23.38
CA GLU A 103 10.79 13.79 24.09
C GLU A 103 12.13 13.12 23.76
N GLN A 104 13.20 13.44 24.51
CA GLN A 104 14.61 13.07 24.22
C GLN A 104 15.19 13.66 22.92
N ALA A 105 14.35 13.96 21.94
CA ALA A 105 14.62 14.73 20.73
C ALA A 105 13.37 15.54 20.34
N THR A 106 13.54 16.51 19.44
CA THR A 106 12.41 17.24 18.84
C THR A 106 11.62 16.29 17.95
N MET A 107 10.30 16.22 18.17
CA MET A 107 9.42 15.22 17.57
C MET A 107 8.18 15.87 16.99
N LEU A 108 7.81 15.48 15.78
CA LEU A 108 6.52 15.75 15.15
C LEU A 108 5.56 14.59 15.46
N SER A 109 4.37 14.90 15.98
CA SER A 109 3.33 13.92 16.31
C SER A 109 2.01 14.32 15.66
N PHE A 110 1.31 13.35 15.07
CA PHE A 110 -0.08 13.51 14.62
C PHE A 110 -1.01 13.00 15.73
N ASP A 111 -1.67 13.92 16.42
CA ASP A 111 -2.24 13.64 17.75
C ASP A 111 -3.69 13.13 17.69
N THR A 112 -4.40 13.35 16.59
CA THR A 112 -5.76 12.85 16.38
C THR A 112 -5.86 12.02 15.12
N TYR A 113 -6.77 11.05 15.12
CA TYR A 113 -6.95 10.14 14.01
C TYR A 113 -7.08 10.84 12.66
N ASN A 114 -6.28 10.36 11.71
CA ASN A 114 -6.26 10.74 10.31
C ASN A 114 -5.95 9.46 9.53
N TYR A 115 -6.91 8.98 8.74
CA TYR A 115 -6.82 7.67 8.11
C TYR A 115 -5.65 7.58 7.10
N LEU A 116 -5.15 8.71 6.58
CA LEU A 116 -4.01 8.74 5.65
C LEU A 116 -2.67 8.34 6.28
N VAL A 117 -2.57 8.39 7.62
CA VAL A 117 -1.34 8.04 8.35
C VAL A 117 -1.60 6.99 9.44
N HIS A 118 -2.70 7.09 10.18
CA HIS A 118 -2.98 6.21 11.31
C HIS A 118 -3.43 4.81 10.89
N TYR A 119 -4.02 4.66 9.69
CA TYR A 119 -4.43 3.35 9.17
C TYR A 119 -3.27 2.35 9.12
N PHE A 120 -2.05 2.83 8.87
CA PHE A 120 -0.89 1.96 8.78
C PHE A 120 -0.32 1.54 10.15
N GLY A 121 -0.60 2.32 11.19
CA GLY A 121 -0.15 2.06 12.56
C GLY A 121 -1.20 1.35 13.43
N GLN A 122 -2.44 1.23 12.96
CA GLN A 122 -3.52 0.57 13.71
C GLN A 122 -3.48 -0.97 13.56
N PRO A 123 -3.90 -1.73 14.59
CA PRO A 123 -4.03 -3.20 14.49
C PRO A 123 -4.97 -3.59 13.35
N GLN A 124 -4.58 -4.59 12.55
CA GLN A 124 -5.39 -5.09 11.42
C GLN A 124 -6.27 -6.28 11.80
N GLY A 125 -6.10 -6.87 12.99
CA GLY A 125 -6.98 -7.89 13.57
C GLY A 125 -7.09 -9.22 12.81
N SER A 126 -6.40 -9.37 11.68
CA SER A 126 -6.59 -10.44 10.69
C SER A 126 -5.32 -11.21 10.32
N MET A 127 -4.18 -10.89 10.95
CA MET A 127 -2.91 -11.58 10.69
C MET A 127 -2.79 -12.78 11.65
N SER A 128 -2.75 -14.00 11.09
CA SER A 128 -2.75 -15.27 11.85
C SER A 128 -1.67 -15.35 12.93
N ASP A 129 -0.53 -14.69 12.69
CA ASP A 129 0.67 -14.81 13.52
C ASP A 129 0.87 -13.61 14.46
N ASP A 130 0.15 -12.51 14.25
CA ASP A 130 0.16 -11.33 15.11
C ASP A 130 -1.22 -10.62 15.08
N PRO A 131 -2.11 -10.94 16.02
CA PRO A 131 -3.42 -10.30 16.14
C PRO A 131 -3.33 -8.77 16.36
N ASN A 132 -2.19 -8.28 16.83
CA ASN A 132 -1.90 -6.85 17.01
C ASN A 132 -1.01 -6.29 15.88
N GLY A 133 -0.79 -7.09 14.83
CA GLY A 133 -0.02 -6.72 13.66
C GLY A 133 -0.60 -5.49 12.99
N THR A 134 0.28 -4.60 12.57
CA THR A 134 -0.06 -3.35 11.86
C THR A 134 0.63 -3.36 10.51
N LEU A 135 0.22 -2.48 9.59
CA LEU A 135 0.90 -2.31 8.30
C LEU A 135 2.24 -1.57 8.42
N GLY A 136 2.73 -1.28 9.63
CA GLY A 136 4.08 -0.75 9.83
C GLY A 136 4.20 0.75 9.57
N GLY A 137 3.13 1.52 9.85
CA GLY A 137 3.17 2.98 9.77
C GLY A 137 3.49 3.66 11.08
N ASP A 138 4.33 4.68 11.02
CA ASP A 138 4.59 5.63 12.09
C ASP A 138 3.68 6.87 11.95
N TYR A 139 3.28 7.46 13.08
CA TYR A 139 2.61 8.77 13.16
C TYR A 139 3.29 9.71 14.18
N GLU A 140 4.38 9.25 14.79
CA GLU A 140 5.31 10.04 15.59
C GLU A 140 6.71 9.93 14.96
N PHE A 141 7.36 11.08 14.73
CA PHE A 141 8.62 11.17 14.01
C PHE A 141 9.63 12.04 14.73
N ILE A 142 10.85 11.54 14.90
CA ILE A 142 11.98 12.34 15.37
C ILE A 142 12.45 13.22 14.21
N ILE A 143 12.52 14.54 14.43
CA ILE A 143 13.07 15.49 13.46
C ILE A 143 14.59 15.42 13.55
N SER A 144 15.21 14.82 12.55
CA SER A 144 16.67 14.61 12.51
C SER A 144 17.41 15.82 11.96
N SER A 145 16.82 16.51 10.98
CA SER A 145 17.29 17.82 10.49
C SER A 145 16.13 18.57 9.82
N ALA A 146 16.18 19.90 9.81
CA ALA A 146 15.13 20.73 9.23
C ALA A 146 15.72 22.02 8.64
N SER A 147 15.40 22.25 7.36
CA SER A 147 15.75 23.42 6.54
C SER A 147 14.53 23.84 5.73
N ASP A 148 14.57 25.02 5.12
CA ASP A 148 13.43 25.58 4.36
C ASP A 148 13.00 24.70 3.17
N GLU A 149 13.92 23.90 2.62
CA GLU A 149 13.67 23.03 1.47
C GLU A 149 13.40 21.57 1.85
N ARG A 150 13.92 21.13 3.01
CA ARG A 150 14.02 19.71 3.35
C ARG A 150 13.98 19.48 4.86
N ILE A 151 13.15 18.52 5.27
CA ILE A 151 13.08 18.00 6.64
C ILE A 151 13.33 16.49 6.60
N GLU A 152 14.26 16.03 7.42
CA GLU A 152 14.56 14.62 7.62
C GLU A 152 13.89 14.14 8.89
N LEU A 153 13.11 13.08 8.77
CA LEU A 153 12.32 12.49 9.83
C LEU A 153 12.72 11.02 10.01
N LYS A 154 12.59 10.53 11.24
CA LYS A 154 12.74 9.10 11.56
C LYS A 154 11.52 8.63 12.33
N GLY A 155 10.84 7.59 11.84
CA GLY A 155 9.72 6.98 12.53
C GLY A 155 10.11 6.50 13.93
N LYS A 156 9.27 6.76 14.94
CA LYS A 156 9.58 6.43 16.35
C LYS A 156 9.51 4.93 16.63
N LYS A 157 8.56 4.23 16.02
CA LYS A 157 8.29 2.79 16.22
C LYS A 157 9.06 1.91 15.23
N TYR A 158 9.00 2.20 13.93
CA TYR A 158 9.63 1.36 12.90
C TYR A 158 10.99 1.86 12.44
N GLY A 159 11.34 3.11 12.75
CA GLY A 159 12.66 3.66 12.43
C GLY A 159 12.86 4.01 10.96
N ASN A 160 11.84 3.85 10.11
CA ASN A 160 11.88 4.22 8.70
C ASN A 160 12.27 5.70 8.55
N ARG A 161 13.18 5.97 7.63
CA ARG A 161 13.57 7.33 7.26
C ARG A 161 12.52 7.93 6.33
N ILE A 162 12.01 9.09 6.71
CA ILE A 162 11.01 9.84 5.96
C ILE A 162 11.59 11.21 5.59
N VAL A 163 11.33 11.66 4.37
CA VAL A 163 11.80 12.96 3.89
C VAL A 163 10.59 13.82 3.55
N MET A 164 10.57 15.07 4.03
CA MET A 164 9.63 16.08 3.56
C MET A 164 10.37 17.11 2.72
N ARG A 165 9.78 17.48 1.58
CA ARG A 165 10.28 18.51 0.67
C ARG A 165 9.22 19.58 0.47
N ALA A 166 9.60 20.85 0.47
CA ALA A 166 8.65 21.93 0.21
C ALA A 166 8.03 21.75 -1.19
N LEU A 167 6.70 21.80 -1.29
CA LEU A 167 6.01 21.75 -2.57
C LEU A 167 6.05 23.13 -3.22
N THR A 168 6.37 23.18 -4.51
CA THR A 168 6.42 24.41 -5.30
C THR A 168 5.03 25.02 -5.48
N GLU A 169 4.92 26.36 -5.51
CA GLU A 169 3.64 27.07 -5.66
C GLU A 169 3.10 27.11 -7.10
N ASP A 170 3.84 26.58 -8.07
CA ASP A 170 3.48 26.54 -9.50
C ASP A 170 2.43 25.47 -9.84
N GLN A 171 2.03 24.64 -8.86
CA GLN A 171 1.01 23.62 -9.02
C GLN A 171 0.15 23.44 -7.76
N THR A 172 -1.11 23.07 -7.96
CA THR A 172 -2.00 22.72 -6.87
C THR A 172 -1.80 21.26 -6.42
N TRP A 173 -2.21 20.94 -5.20
CA TRP A 173 -2.22 19.56 -4.69
C TRP A 173 -2.97 18.60 -5.60
N LYS A 174 -4.15 19.01 -6.08
CA LYS A 174 -4.95 18.23 -7.03
C LYS A 174 -4.15 17.92 -8.29
N GLN A 175 -3.52 18.92 -8.90
CA GLN A 175 -2.70 18.71 -10.10
C GLN A 175 -1.52 17.76 -9.85
N TYR A 176 -0.84 17.91 -8.71
CA TYR A 176 0.29 17.05 -8.35
C TYR A 176 -0.14 15.59 -8.13
N LEU A 177 -1.18 15.36 -7.33
CA LEU A 177 -1.71 14.01 -7.07
C LEU A 177 -2.34 13.38 -8.31
N THR A 178 -3.03 14.15 -9.15
CA THR A 178 -3.58 13.64 -10.43
C THR A 178 -2.46 13.12 -11.34
N LYS A 179 -1.29 13.77 -11.37
CA LYS A 179 -0.15 13.28 -12.16
C LYS A 179 0.38 11.95 -11.63
N ILE A 180 0.57 11.83 -10.31
CA ILE A 180 1.03 10.58 -9.66
C ILE A 180 0.04 9.44 -9.92
N LYS A 181 -1.25 9.68 -9.66
CA LYS A 181 -2.31 8.70 -9.94
C LYS A 181 -2.36 8.28 -11.39
N LYS A 182 -2.18 9.23 -12.33
CA LYS A 182 -2.14 8.90 -13.76
C LYS A 182 -1.00 7.92 -14.09
N VAL A 183 0.19 8.12 -13.51
CA VAL A 183 1.29 7.18 -13.72
C VAL A 183 0.95 5.82 -13.12
N GLU A 184 0.39 5.78 -11.92
CA GLU A 184 -0.03 4.53 -11.27
C GLU A 184 -1.13 3.78 -12.05
N ASP A 185 -2.09 4.52 -12.61
CA ASP A 185 -3.16 4.00 -13.48
C ASP A 185 -2.64 3.50 -14.82
N ASP A 186 -1.67 4.18 -15.42
CA ASP A 186 -1.07 3.81 -16.71
C ASP A 186 -0.09 2.63 -16.54
N ALA A 187 0.70 2.61 -15.45
CA ALA A 187 1.70 1.60 -15.10
C ALA A 187 1.13 0.53 -14.14
N PHE A 188 -0.02 -0.02 -14.52
CA PHE A 188 -0.82 -0.89 -13.65
C PHE A 188 -0.25 -2.31 -13.50
N PHE A 189 0.76 -2.71 -14.25
CA PHE A 189 1.23 -4.10 -14.36
C PHE A 189 1.71 -4.71 -13.02
N TYR A 190 1.48 -6.02 -12.83
CA TYR A 190 2.08 -6.79 -11.73
C TYR A 190 3.51 -7.26 -12.05
N GLU A 191 3.86 -7.36 -13.33
CA GLU A 191 5.12 -7.91 -13.77
C GLU A 191 5.78 -6.96 -14.77
N TYR A 192 7.10 -6.84 -14.64
CA TYR A 192 7.93 -6.09 -15.56
C TYR A 192 9.18 -6.90 -15.93
N ASP A 193 9.55 -6.86 -17.21
CA ASP A 193 10.85 -7.33 -17.67
C ASP A 193 11.90 -6.25 -17.40
N LEU A 194 12.97 -6.62 -16.69
CA LEU A 194 14.15 -5.77 -16.51
C LEU A 194 15.05 -5.91 -17.73
N LEU A 195 15.18 -4.83 -18.48
CA LEU A 195 15.99 -4.74 -19.68
C LEU A 195 17.17 -3.78 -19.46
N MET A 196 18.37 -4.20 -19.82
CA MET A 196 19.56 -3.35 -19.85
C MET A 196 20.07 -3.24 -21.28
N ASP A 197 20.05 -2.03 -21.84
CA ASP A 197 20.44 -1.78 -23.23
C ASP A 197 19.69 -2.67 -24.25
N GLY A 198 18.45 -3.04 -23.90
CA GLY A 198 17.58 -3.90 -24.69
C GLY A 198 17.74 -5.41 -24.43
N LEU A 199 18.70 -5.83 -23.61
CA LEU A 199 18.88 -7.23 -23.23
C LEU A 199 18.05 -7.60 -21.99
N TYR A 200 17.34 -8.72 -22.06
CA TYR A 200 16.65 -9.29 -20.90
C TYR A 200 17.65 -9.67 -19.80
N THR A 201 17.52 -9.02 -18.66
CA THR A 201 18.41 -9.18 -17.49
C THR A 201 17.71 -9.86 -16.33
N GLY A 202 16.37 -9.73 -16.25
CA GLY A 202 15.59 -10.32 -15.18
C GLY A 202 14.13 -9.91 -15.19
N GLN A 203 13.46 -10.23 -14.09
CA GLN A 203 12.04 -9.97 -13.86
C GLN A 203 11.86 -9.15 -12.59
N MET A 204 10.86 -8.26 -12.59
CA MET A 204 10.44 -7.50 -11.44
C MET A 204 8.95 -7.73 -11.18
N LEU A 205 8.64 -8.40 -10.07
CA LEU A 205 7.27 -8.65 -9.63
C LEU A 205 6.85 -7.57 -8.65
N ARG A 206 5.85 -6.77 -9.02
CA ARG A 206 5.28 -5.72 -8.19
C ARG A 206 4.36 -6.31 -7.14
N SER A 207 4.60 -5.94 -5.88
CA SER A 207 3.68 -6.19 -4.76
C SER A 207 3.59 -4.92 -3.94
N ASN A 208 2.40 -4.30 -3.91
CA ASN A 208 2.19 -2.94 -3.41
C ASN A 208 3.17 -1.95 -4.08
N TYR A 209 3.88 -1.14 -3.29
CA TYR A 209 4.93 -0.24 -3.74
C TYR A 209 6.33 -0.84 -3.56
N THR A 210 6.45 -2.16 -3.76
CA THR A 210 7.74 -2.88 -3.79
C THR A 210 7.86 -3.73 -5.05
N PHE A 211 9.10 -4.00 -5.44
CA PHE A 211 9.42 -5.02 -6.43
C PHE A 211 10.23 -6.15 -5.81
N ILE A 212 9.83 -7.39 -6.06
CA ILE A 212 10.73 -8.54 -5.95
C ILE A 212 11.50 -8.61 -7.26
N VAL A 213 12.78 -8.27 -7.22
CA VAL A 213 13.68 -8.26 -8.37
C VAL A 213 14.43 -9.57 -8.42
N THR A 214 14.27 -10.31 -9.52
CA THR A 214 15.02 -11.53 -9.83
C THR A 214 15.89 -11.28 -11.05
N TYR A 215 17.21 -11.44 -10.92
CA TYR A 215 18.15 -11.20 -12.02
C TYR A 215 19.28 -12.25 -12.04
N TYR A 216 19.96 -12.35 -13.17
CA TYR A 216 21.03 -13.32 -13.40
C TYR A 216 22.36 -12.58 -13.52
N ASP A 217 23.41 -13.08 -12.87
CA ASP A 217 24.76 -12.56 -13.11
C ASP A 217 25.42 -13.19 -14.35
N GLU A 218 26.64 -12.75 -14.68
CA GLU A 218 27.40 -13.19 -15.86
C GLU A 218 27.62 -14.71 -15.96
N ILE A 219 27.54 -15.44 -14.84
CA ILE A 219 27.69 -16.91 -14.80
C ILE A 219 26.34 -17.63 -14.68
N GLY A 220 25.22 -16.90 -14.78
CA GLY A 220 23.86 -17.43 -14.75
C GLY A 220 23.32 -17.72 -13.35
N LYS A 221 23.97 -17.25 -12.28
CA LYS A 221 23.46 -17.41 -10.92
C LYS A 221 22.30 -16.44 -10.69
N VAL A 222 21.22 -16.96 -10.12
CA VAL A 222 20.03 -16.18 -9.76
C VAL A 222 20.27 -15.40 -8.47
N HIS A 223 19.92 -14.12 -8.50
CA HIS A 223 19.88 -13.22 -7.36
C HIS A 223 18.46 -12.69 -7.18
N GLN A 224 18.03 -12.52 -5.93
CA GLN A 224 16.72 -11.96 -5.60
C GLN A 224 16.85 -10.91 -4.50
N LYS A 225 16.14 -9.78 -4.66
CA LYS A 225 16.04 -8.75 -3.62
C LYS A 225 14.71 -8.01 -3.72
N THR A 226 14.21 -7.53 -2.58
CA THR A 226 13.05 -6.64 -2.53
C THR A 226 13.51 -5.19 -2.60
N VAL A 227 12.93 -4.43 -3.51
CA VAL A 227 13.24 -3.01 -3.76
C VAL A 227 11.98 -2.19 -3.53
N PRO A 228 11.91 -1.38 -2.46
CA PRO A 228 10.81 -0.45 -2.25
C PRO A 228 10.93 0.76 -3.18
N PHE A 229 9.79 1.28 -3.62
CA PHE A 229 9.70 2.45 -4.48
C PHE A 229 8.52 3.33 -4.07
N MET A 230 8.42 4.49 -4.72
CA MET A 230 7.22 5.31 -4.72
C MET A 230 6.96 5.85 -6.13
N PHE A 231 5.69 6.08 -6.47
CA PHE A 231 5.35 6.80 -7.70
C PHE A 231 5.71 8.29 -7.59
N THR A 232 6.11 8.88 -8.70
CA THR A 232 6.36 10.31 -8.87
C THR A 232 5.37 10.90 -9.89
N ALA A 233 5.39 12.21 -10.09
CA ALA A 233 4.47 12.87 -11.03
C ALA A 233 4.70 12.47 -12.50
N ASP A 234 5.80 11.80 -12.81
CA ASP A 234 6.20 11.42 -14.17
C ASP A 234 6.65 9.94 -14.28
N GLY A 235 6.73 9.21 -13.18
CA GLY A 235 7.21 7.83 -13.17
C GLY A 235 7.29 7.26 -11.76
N MET A 236 8.47 6.77 -11.39
CA MET A 236 8.71 6.23 -10.06
C MET A 236 10.15 6.41 -9.62
N ARG A 237 10.39 6.25 -8.33
CA ARG A 237 11.72 6.32 -7.74
C ARG A 237 11.92 5.22 -6.70
N PHE A 238 13.01 4.47 -6.82
CA PHE A 238 13.43 3.54 -5.76
C PHE A 238 13.82 4.32 -4.50
N HIS A 239 13.52 3.75 -3.34
CA HIS A 239 13.82 4.38 -2.05
C HIS A 239 15.31 4.76 -1.95
N GLU A 240 16.18 3.82 -2.31
CA GLU A 240 17.63 4.00 -2.43
C GLU A 240 18.10 3.54 -3.82
N PRO A 241 19.24 4.05 -4.33
CA PRO A 241 19.82 3.56 -5.58
C PRO A 241 20.08 2.06 -5.56
N VAL A 242 19.77 1.40 -6.67
CA VAL A 242 19.93 -0.03 -6.85
C VAL A 242 20.95 -0.30 -7.94
N THR A 243 21.99 -1.06 -7.61
CA THR A 243 22.97 -1.53 -8.59
C THR A 243 22.67 -2.96 -9.04
N ILE A 244 22.63 -3.18 -10.35
CA ILE A 244 22.53 -4.49 -11.01
C ILE A 244 23.45 -4.43 -12.24
N ASP A 245 24.27 -5.45 -12.46
CA ASP A 245 25.23 -5.54 -13.57
C ASP A 245 26.05 -4.24 -13.82
N GLY A 246 26.51 -3.62 -12.73
CA GLY A 246 27.33 -2.41 -12.75
C GLY A 246 26.56 -1.11 -13.04
N GLN A 247 25.29 -1.16 -13.44
CA GLN A 247 24.44 0.02 -13.63
C GLN A 247 23.72 0.36 -12.33
N THR A 248 23.82 1.62 -11.90
CA THR A 248 23.12 2.12 -10.70
C THR A 248 21.93 2.96 -11.12
N MET A 249 20.75 2.59 -10.63
CA MET A 249 19.47 3.17 -11.03
C MET A 249 18.58 3.45 -9.81
N GLN A 250 17.85 4.56 -9.87
CA GLN A 250 16.93 5.00 -8.84
C GLN A 250 15.72 5.69 -9.46
N ASN A 251 15.92 6.56 -10.46
CA ASN A 251 14.87 7.41 -11.02
C ASN A 251 14.40 6.90 -12.38
N PHE A 252 13.08 6.82 -12.55
CA PHE A 252 12.46 6.32 -13.77
C PHE A 252 11.28 7.21 -14.18
N VAL A 253 11.11 7.39 -15.50
CA VAL A 253 9.97 8.05 -16.10
C VAL A 253 9.11 7.02 -16.83
N TRP A 254 7.79 7.08 -16.65
CA TRP A 254 6.85 6.23 -17.38
C TRP A 254 6.68 6.73 -18.82
N LYS A 255 6.77 5.80 -19.78
CA LYS A 255 6.57 6.04 -21.22
C LYS A 255 5.45 5.16 -21.73
N ASN A 256 4.26 5.76 -21.93
CA ASN A 256 3.06 5.07 -22.39
C ASN A 256 3.27 4.38 -23.75
N GLU A 257 3.97 5.05 -24.66
CA GLU A 257 4.28 4.54 -26.00
C GLU A 257 5.22 3.32 -25.98
N LEU A 258 5.96 3.13 -24.89
CA LEU A 258 6.83 1.97 -24.68
C LEU A 258 6.24 0.95 -23.70
N ILE A 259 5.14 1.29 -23.02
CA ILE A 259 4.60 0.54 -21.88
C ILE A 259 5.73 0.20 -20.90
N SER A 260 6.55 1.20 -20.57
CA SER A 260 7.78 0.97 -19.81
C SER A 260 8.15 2.13 -18.90
N PHE A 261 8.73 1.81 -17.75
CA PHE A 261 9.57 2.75 -17.00
C PHE A 261 10.95 2.82 -17.64
N VAL A 262 11.44 4.02 -17.91
CA VAL A 262 12.77 4.26 -18.50
C VAL A 262 13.63 5.00 -17.48
N CYS A 263 14.79 4.47 -17.15
CA CYS A 263 15.69 5.10 -16.19
C CYS A 263 16.25 6.42 -16.73
N THR A 264 16.33 7.43 -15.86
CA THR A 264 16.83 8.76 -16.21
C THR A 264 18.19 9.08 -15.59
N ASP A 265 18.75 8.17 -14.79
CA ASP A 265 20.02 8.40 -14.12
C ASP A 265 21.21 8.36 -15.09
N GLU A 266 22.18 9.23 -14.84
CA GLU A 266 23.41 9.31 -15.64
C GLU A 266 24.15 7.96 -15.61
N GLY A 267 24.46 7.42 -16.79
CA GLY A 267 25.11 6.11 -16.93
C GLY A 267 24.16 4.90 -16.87
N ALA A 268 22.86 5.09 -16.65
CA ALA A 268 21.87 4.01 -16.62
C ALA A 268 20.66 4.24 -17.56
N THR A 269 20.75 5.19 -18.51
CA THR A 269 19.65 5.53 -19.43
C THR A 269 19.20 4.39 -20.36
N GLY A 270 20.00 3.33 -20.47
CA GLY A 270 19.66 2.11 -21.20
C GLY A 270 18.74 1.16 -20.43
N VAL A 271 18.53 1.39 -19.13
CA VAL A 271 17.70 0.51 -18.28
C VAL A 271 16.22 0.81 -18.45
N LYS A 272 15.43 -0.24 -18.68
CA LYS A 272 13.97 -0.17 -18.81
C LYS A 272 13.29 -1.28 -18.01
N LEU A 273 12.13 -0.96 -17.45
CA LEU A 273 11.20 -1.95 -16.88
C LEU A 273 9.99 -1.99 -17.81
N ALA A 274 9.91 -3.02 -18.66
CA ALA A 274 8.84 -3.16 -19.64
C ALA A 274 7.65 -3.90 -19.02
N GLY A 275 6.46 -3.30 -19.04
CA GLY A 275 5.26 -3.89 -18.47
C GLY A 275 4.84 -5.16 -19.19
N VAL A 276 4.54 -6.21 -18.42
CA VAL A 276 4.17 -7.53 -18.94
C VAL A 276 2.69 -7.77 -18.68
N TYR A 277 1.93 -8.01 -19.75
CA TYR A 277 0.55 -8.48 -19.65
C TYR A 277 0.53 -9.94 -19.21
N THR A 278 -0.28 -10.25 -18.20
CA THR A 278 -0.49 -11.64 -17.76
C THR A 278 -1.00 -12.51 -18.91
N ALA A 279 -0.60 -13.78 -18.95
CA ALA A 279 -1.11 -14.72 -19.95
C ALA A 279 -2.65 -14.80 -19.89
N GLY A 280 -3.31 -14.68 -21.04
CA GLY A 280 -4.77 -14.66 -21.13
C GLY A 280 -5.44 -13.32 -20.81
N TYR A 281 -4.67 -12.24 -20.65
CA TYR A 281 -5.16 -10.88 -20.41
C TYR A 281 -6.28 -10.48 -21.38
N GLN A 282 -7.36 -9.92 -20.85
CA GLN A 282 -8.43 -9.30 -21.61
C GLN A 282 -8.68 -7.86 -21.13
N SER A 283 -8.89 -6.95 -22.08
CA SER A 283 -9.23 -5.56 -21.76
C SER A 283 -10.61 -5.44 -21.12
N TYR A 284 -10.88 -4.32 -20.45
CA TYR A 284 -12.21 -4.01 -19.91
C TYR A 284 -13.32 -4.14 -20.98
N ASP A 285 -13.07 -3.67 -22.20
CA ASP A 285 -14.05 -3.71 -23.29
C ASP A 285 -14.32 -5.12 -23.87
N TYR A 286 -13.55 -6.12 -23.45
CA TYR A 286 -13.74 -7.50 -23.89
C TYR A 286 -14.99 -8.14 -23.28
N TYR A 287 -15.28 -7.84 -22.02
CA TYR A 287 -16.27 -8.58 -21.21
C TYR A 287 -17.74 -8.20 -21.41
N PRO A 288 -18.14 -6.97 -21.78
CA PRO A 288 -19.54 -6.66 -22.01
C PRO A 288 -20.18 -7.57 -23.08
N GLY A 289 -21.39 -8.05 -22.81
CA GLY A 289 -22.14 -8.89 -23.74
C GLY A 289 -23.09 -9.88 -23.09
N THR A 290 -23.71 -10.70 -23.93
CA THR A 290 -24.59 -11.80 -23.53
C THR A 290 -23.82 -13.11 -23.57
N TYR A 291 -24.01 -13.94 -22.56
CA TYR A 291 -23.31 -15.20 -22.38
C TYR A 291 -24.30 -16.33 -22.12
N GLN A 292 -23.96 -17.51 -22.60
CA GLN A 292 -24.48 -18.75 -22.05
C GLN A 292 -23.58 -19.13 -20.87
N MET A 293 -24.15 -19.16 -19.66
CA MET A 293 -23.45 -19.57 -18.44
C MET A 293 -23.74 -21.04 -18.19
N ASP A 294 -22.74 -21.90 -18.37
CA ASP A 294 -22.78 -23.32 -18.05
C ASP A 294 -22.23 -23.54 -16.63
N PHE A 295 -22.88 -24.39 -15.85
CA PHE A 295 -22.51 -24.68 -14.47
C PHE A 295 -23.10 -26.01 -14.01
N TYR A 296 -22.66 -26.50 -12.86
CA TYR A 296 -23.35 -27.55 -12.12
C TYR A 296 -24.25 -26.93 -11.05
N ARG A 297 -25.48 -27.40 -10.97
CA ARG A 297 -26.45 -27.06 -9.93
C ARG A 297 -26.66 -28.24 -9.01
N LEU A 298 -26.74 -28.00 -7.71
CA LEU A 298 -27.12 -29.03 -6.74
C LEU A 298 -28.63 -29.29 -6.83
N ASN A 299 -29.00 -30.54 -7.07
CA ASN A 299 -30.40 -30.97 -7.06
C ASN A 299 -30.80 -31.32 -5.62
N ASP A 300 -31.79 -30.61 -5.07
CA ASP A 300 -32.23 -30.78 -3.67
C ASP A 300 -32.80 -32.18 -3.39
N GLU A 301 -33.41 -32.84 -4.38
CA GLU A 301 -34.03 -34.14 -4.22
C GLU A 301 -33.00 -35.28 -4.25
N THR A 302 -32.06 -35.20 -5.20
CA THR A 302 -31.08 -36.27 -5.43
C THR A 302 -29.77 -36.05 -4.68
N GLN A 303 -29.52 -34.82 -4.21
CA GLN A 303 -28.25 -34.37 -3.63
C GLN A 303 -27.06 -34.59 -4.56
N GLN A 304 -27.32 -34.52 -5.89
CA GLN A 304 -26.30 -34.66 -6.93
C GLN A 304 -26.15 -33.38 -7.73
N LEU A 305 -24.94 -33.17 -8.26
CA LEU A 305 -24.64 -32.08 -9.18
C LEU A 305 -25.11 -32.44 -10.58
N GLU A 306 -25.93 -31.58 -11.15
CA GLU A 306 -26.48 -31.72 -12.50
C GLU A 306 -26.03 -30.57 -13.39
N VAL A 307 -25.73 -30.87 -14.66
CA VAL A 307 -25.36 -29.84 -15.63
C VAL A 307 -26.56 -28.95 -15.91
N ALA A 308 -26.38 -27.65 -15.73
CA ALA A 308 -27.36 -26.61 -16.02
C ALA A 308 -26.73 -25.50 -16.87
N SER A 309 -27.59 -24.73 -17.51
CA SER A 309 -27.15 -23.59 -18.31
C SER A 309 -28.22 -22.52 -18.39
N GLN A 310 -27.83 -21.25 -18.31
CA GLN A 310 -28.76 -20.13 -18.46
C GLN A 310 -28.11 -18.91 -19.13
N GLU A 311 -28.93 -18.06 -19.73
CA GLU A 311 -28.43 -16.81 -20.31
C GLU A 311 -28.14 -15.78 -19.20
N VAL A 312 -26.96 -15.16 -19.28
CA VAL A 312 -26.55 -14.05 -18.41
C VAL A 312 -25.99 -12.90 -19.24
N ARG A 313 -25.92 -11.70 -18.65
CA ARG A 313 -25.35 -10.51 -19.30
C ARG A 313 -24.35 -9.83 -18.40
N LEU A 314 -23.19 -9.49 -18.95
CA LEU A 314 -22.24 -8.58 -18.33
C LEU A 314 -22.46 -7.19 -18.91
N LEU A 315 -22.82 -6.24 -18.04
CA LEU A 315 -23.08 -4.85 -18.40
C LEU A 315 -22.03 -3.96 -17.70
N LYS A 316 -21.48 -2.98 -18.42
CA LYS A 316 -20.59 -1.98 -17.81
C LYS A 316 -21.28 -1.30 -16.63
N ASN A 317 -20.54 -1.09 -15.54
CA ASN A 317 -21.00 -0.35 -14.37
C ASN A 317 -20.14 0.90 -14.17
N GLU A 318 -19.01 0.77 -13.48
CA GLU A 318 -18.01 1.82 -13.36
C GLU A 318 -16.88 1.57 -14.36
N ASP A 319 -16.59 2.56 -15.22
CA ASP A 319 -15.68 2.41 -16.34
C ASP A 319 -14.27 2.01 -15.87
N GLY A 320 -13.72 0.96 -16.48
CA GLY A 320 -12.43 0.40 -16.10
C GLY A 320 -12.39 -0.27 -14.73
N LYS A 321 -13.51 -0.37 -13.98
CA LYS A 321 -13.51 -0.92 -12.61
C LYS A 321 -14.47 -2.09 -12.39
N SER A 322 -15.68 -2.07 -12.97
CA SER A 322 -16.68 -3.10 -12.65
C SER A 322 -17.76 -3.30 -13.72
N TYR A 323 -18.50 -4.40 -13.54
CA TYR A 323 -19.66 -4.81 -14.32
C TYR A 323 -20.81 -5.27 -13.40
N TRP A 324 -22.03 -5.23 -13.93
CA TRP A 324 -23.16 -6.00 -13.40
C TRP A 324 -23.30 -7.30 -14.18
N LEU A 325 -23.26 -8.43 -13.48
CA LEU A 325 -23.69 -9.72 -14.00
C LEU A 325 -25.19 -9.89 -13.70
N LYS A 326 -26.00 -9.94 -14.76
CA LYS A 326 -27.47 -10.05 -14.70
C LYS A 326 -27.96 -11.35 -15.31
N GLY A 327 -29.17 -11.76 -14.96
CA GLY A 327 -29.83 -12.96 -15.48
C GLY A 327 -29.83 -14.15 -14.51
N LEU A 328 -29.30 -13.95 -13.30
CA LEU A 328 -29.46 -14.84 -12.15
C LEU A 328 -30.58 -14.30 -11.22
N GLU A 329 -30.84 -14.98 -10.10
CA GLU A 329 -31.84 -14.52 -9.10
C GLU A 329 -31.51 -13.11 -8.56
N TYR A 330 -30.22 -12.80 -8.42
CA TYR A 330 -29.71 -11.49 -8.00
C TYR A 330 -28.70 -10.95 -9.00
N ASP A 331 -28.65 -9.62 -9.15
CA ASP A 331 -27.59 -8.94 -9.88
C ASP A 331 -26.30 -8.99 -9.03
N ILE A 332 -25.19 -9.39 -9.65
CA ILE A 332 -23.90 -9.53 -8.98
C ILE A 332 -22.95 -8.44 -9.47
N LEU A 333 -22.30 -7.74 -8.53
CA LEU A 333 -21.19 -6.84 -8.84
C LEU A 333 -19.95 -7.68 -9.14
N VAL A 334 -19.37 -7.49 -10.32
CA VAL A 334 -18.16 -8.17 -10.77
C VAL A 334 -17.06 -7.13 -10.97
N MET A 335 -15.94 -7.28 -10.27
CA MET A 335 -14.81 -6.35 -10.35
C MET A 335 -13.91 -6.67 -11.54
N PHE A 336 -13.32 -5.65 -12.15
CA PHE A 336 -12.28 -5.79 -13.15
C PHE A 336 -10.90 -5.60 -12.51
N ASP A 337 -10.11 -6.66 -12.50
CA ASP A 337 -8.71 -6.65 -12.11
C ASP A 337 -7.89 -6.22 -13.32
N LYS A 338 -7.62 -4.91 -13.42
CA LYS A 338 -6.94 -4.29 -14.56
C LYS A 338 -5.54 -4.88 -14.81
N PRO A 339 -4.68 -5.13 -13.80
CA PRO A 339 -3.39 -5.77 -14.02
C PRO A 339 -3.46 -7.20 -14.54
N ARG A 340 -4.39 -8.02 -14.05
CA ARG A 340 -4.60 -9.39 -14.56
C ARG A 340 -5.36 -9.41 -15.89
N GLY A 341 -6.13 -8.37 -16.18
CA GLY A 341 -7.04 -8.31 -17.33
C GLY A 341 -8.18 -9.31 -17.18
N GLY A 342 -8.78 -9.38 -15.99
CA GLY A 342 -9.79 -10.39 -15.68
C GLY A 342 -10.86 -9.95 -14.70
N LEU A 343 -11.91 -10.76 -14.57
CA LEU A 343 -13.02 -10.55 -13.64
C LEU A 343 -12.68 -11.13 -12.27
N SER A 344 -13.16 -10.50 -11.21
CA SER A 344 -13.15 -11.00 -9.83
C SER A 344 -14.56 -10.96 -9.26
N VAL A 345 -14.99 -12.07 -8.67
CA VAL A 345 -16.28 -12.25 -8.01
C VAL A 345 -16.01 -12.62 -6.57
N SER A 346 -16.32 -11.71 -5.65
CA SER A 346 -16.14 -11.88 -4.21
C SER A 346 -17.49 -11.86 -3.49
N PRO A 347 -17.57 -12.44 -2.27
CA PRO A 347 -18.73 -12.34 -1.42
C PRO A 347 -19.21 -10.90 -1.26
N GLN A 348 -20.52 -10.72 -1.31
CA GLN A 348 -21.14 -9.40 -1.26
C GLN A 348 -22.58 -9.52 -0.75
N LEU A 349 -23.04 -8.48 -0.05
CA LEU A 349 -24.45 -8.37 0.31
C LEU A 349 -25.27 -8.10 -0.95
N LEU A 350 -26.23 -8.97 -1.25
CA LEU A 350 -27.11 -8.82 -2.41
C LEU A 350 -28.42 -8.13 -2.02
N LYS A 351 -29.02 -8.53 -0.90
CA LYS A 351 -30.33 -8.02 -0.49
C LYS A 351 -30.62 -8.22 0.99
N LYS A 352 -31.32 -7.27 1.60
CA LYS A 352 -31.99 -7.46 2.90
C LYS A 352 -33.37 -8.08 2.70
N VAL A 353 -33.67 -9.16 3.42
CA VAL A 353 -34.97 -9.86 3.39
C VAL A 353 -35.65 -9.83 4.77
N GLN A 354 -36.93 -10.21 4.82
CA GLN A 354 -37.64 -10.29 6.10
C GLN A 354 -37.03 -11.43 6.94
N GLY A 355 -36.33 -11.07 8.02
CA GLY A 355 -35.67 -12.02 8.92
C GLY A 355 -34.24 -12.41 8.56
N GLY A 356 -33.60 -11.75 7.57
CA GLY A 356 -32.21 -12.04 7.24
C GLY A 356 -31.61 -11.20 6.11
N TYR A 357 -30.46 -11.65 5.62
CA TYR A 357 -29.64 -11.01 4.60
C TYR A 357 -29.20 -12.06 3.59
N VAL A 358 -29.39 -11.78 2.30
CA VAL A 358 -28.91 -12.61 1.20
C VAL A 358 -27.53 -12.13 0.79
N TYR A 359 -26.57 -13.03 0.82
CA TYR A 359 -25.19 -12.82 0.39
C TYR A 359 -24.89 -13.71 -0.81
N LEU A 360 -24.07 -13.18 -1.73
CA LEU A 360 -23.23 -14.05 -2.53
C LEU A 360 -22.16 -14.61 -1.60
N ALA A 361 -22.07 -15.93 -1.47
CA ALA A 361 -21.05 -16.60 -0.67
C ALA A 361 -20.32 -17.62 -1.53
N MET A 362 -19.01 -17.77 -1.30
CA MET A 362 -18.19 -18.74 -2.02
C MET A 362 -18.45 -20.14 -1.50
N TRP A 363 -18.44 -21.13 -2.40
CA TRP A 363 -18.75 -22.51 -2.08
C TRP A 363 -17.60 -23.44 -2.45
N ASP A 364 -17.05 -24.10 -1.43
CA ASP A 364 -16.20 -25.28 -1.58
C ASP A 364 -17.11 -26.50 -1.64
N VAL A 365 -17.41 -26.92 -2.86
CA VAL A 365 -18.34 -28.01 -3.16
C VAL A 365 -17.86 -29.34 -2.59
N MET A 366 -16.55 -29.56 -2.53
CA MET A 366 -15.98 -30.85 -2.12
C MET A 366 -16.07 -31.07 -0.61
N ASN A 367 -15.93 -29.99 0.16
CA ASN A 367 -15.97 -30.03 1.62
C ASN A 367 -17.26 -29.45 2.22
N ASP A 368 -18.16 -28.95 1.36
CA ASP A 368 -19.41 -28.28 1.71
C ASP A 368 -19.22 -27.07 2.65
N TYR A 369 -18.17 -26.29 2.39
CA TYR A 369 -17.93 -25.03 3.12
C TYR A 369 -18.49 -23.84 2.37
N VAL A 370 -19.15 -22.95 3.12
CA VAL A 370 -19.66 -21.67 2.63
C VAL A 370 -18.90 -20.53 3.28
N LEU A 371 -18.31 -19.66 2.44
CA LEU A 371 -17.34 -18.66 2.86
C LEU A 371 -17.84 -17.25 2.46
N ARG A 372 -17.77 -16.30 3.40
CA ARG A 372 -18.19 -14.90 3.21
C ARG A 372 -17.07 -13.87 3.33
N SER A 373 -15.83 -14.31 3.49
CA SER A 373 -14.69 -13.40 3.53
C SER A 373 -14.50 -12.74 2.16
N GLU A 374 -14.41 -11.40 2.12
CA GLU A 374 -14.30 -10.63 0.87
C GLU A 374 -13.03 -10.95 0.07
N SER A 375 -12.00 -11.50 0.74
CA SER A 375 -10.74 -11.92 0.10
C SER A 375 -10.83 -13.25 -0.63
N ILE A 376 -11.83 -14.08 -0.33
CA ILE A 376 -12.02 -15.40 -0.95
C ILE A 376 -13.00 -15.23 -2.10
N GLY A 377 -12.65 -15.67 -3.31
CA GLY A 377 -13.47 -15.38 -4.48
C GLY A 377 -13.12 -16.22 -5.70
N LEU A 378 -13.84 -15.96 -6.79
CA LEU A 378 -13.56 -16.54 -8.11
C LEU A 378 -12.96 -15.50 -9.05
N ILE A 379 -11.94 -15.89 -9.81
CA ILE A 379 -11.31 -15.08 -10.85
C ILE A 379 -11.55 -15.68 -12.23
N SER A 380 -11.65 -14.82 -13.25
CA SER A 380 -11.79 -15.30 -14.62
C SER A 380 -10.48 -15.83 -15.21
N TYR A 381 -10.56 -16.94 -15.93
CA TYR A 381 -9.54 -17.45 -16.83
C TYR A 381 -10.12 -17.60 -18.24
N ALA A 382 -9.72 -16.71 -19.15
CA ALA A 382 -10.20 -16.70 -20.52
C ALA A 382 -9.44 -17.71 -21.38
N THR A 383 -10.19 -18.51 -22.15
CA THR A 383 -9.66 -19.51 -23.09
C THR A 383 -10.37 -19.39 -24.44
N THR A 384 -9.94 -20.17 -25.43
CA THR A 384 -10.66 -20.30 -26.70
C THR A 384 -12.07 -20.90 -26.56
N ASN A 385 -12.36 -21.61 -25.47
CA ASN A 385 -13.63 -22.32 -25.25
C ASN A 385 -14.61 -21.56 -24.34
N GLY A 386 -14.25 -20.35 -23.90
CA GLY A 386 -15.02 -19.55 -22.95
C GLY A 386 -14.19 -19.04 -21.78
N ILE A 387 -14.86 -18.35 -20.87
CA ILE A 387 -14.28 -17.76 -19.67
C ILE A 387 -14.68 -18.64 -18.49
N TYR A 388 -13.70 -19.23 -17.82
CA TYR A 388 -13.91 -20.04 -16.63
C TYR A 388 -13.80 -19.15 -15.39
N LEU A 389 -14.67 -19.36 -14.40
CA LEU A 389 -14.49 -18.78 -13.07
C LEU A 389 -13.83 -19.83 -12.19
N VAL A 390 -12.62 -19.54 -11.72
CA VAL A 390 -11.77 -20.46 -10.96
C VAL A 390 -11.41 -19.84 -9.62
N ASP A 391 -11.05 -20.67 -8.64
CA ASP A 391 -10.61 -20.21 -7.32
C ASP A 391 -9.48 -19.16 -7.42
N ASN A 392 -9.53 -18.14 -6.59
CA ASN A 392 -8.45 -17.16 -6.44
C ASN A 392 -7.30 -17.66 -5.56
N GLY A 393 -7.46 -18.83 -4.91
CA GLY A 393 -6.41 -19.52 -4.16
C GLY A 393 -6.09 -18.92 -2.80
N VAL A 394 -6.97 -18.06 -2.26
CA VAL A 394 -6.80 -17.44 -0.94
C VAL A 394 -7.19 -18.40 0.18
N TRP A 395 -8.19 -19.24 -0.06
CA TRP A 395 -8.62 -20.27 0.88
C TRP A 395 -7.73 -21.52 0.79
N MET A 396 -7.57 -22.24 1.90
CA MET A 396 -6.77 -23.48 1.94
C MET A 396 -7.46 -24.68 1.26
N GLY A 397 -8.79 -24.63 1.12
CA GLY A 397 -9.57 -25.56 0.30
C GLY A 397 -9.72 -25.05 -1.13
N GLU A 398 -10.72 -25.56 -1.85
CA GLU A 398 -10.95 -25.18 -3.25
C GLU A 398 -12.36 -24.59 -3.42
N VAL A 399 -12.42 -23.29 -3.70
CA VAL A 399 -13.69 -22.64 -4.07
C VAL A 399 -13.99 -22.93 -5.53
N SER A 400 -15.03 -23.73 -5.76
CA SER A 400 -15.44 -24.18 -7.08
C SER A 400 -16.76 -23.54 -7.54
N GLY A 401 -17.35 -22.65 -6.74
CA GLY A 401 -18.65 -22.08 -7.02
C GLY A 401 -19.07 -20.97 -6.06
N PHE A 402 -20.33 -20.55 -6.17
CA PHE A 402 -20.96 -19.64 -5.24
C PHE A 402 -22.42 -20.02 -5.00
N ILE A 403 -22.97 -19.55 -3.88
CA ILE A 403 -24.38 -19.67 -3.54
C ILE A 403 -24.98 -18.31 -3.20
N PHE A 404 -26.31 -18.23 -3.31
CA PHE A 404 -27.10 -17.16 -2.71
C PHE A 404 -27.52 -17.57 -1.30
N GLY A 405 -26.62 -17.36 -0.34
CA GLY A 405 -26.79 -17.76 1.05
C GLY A 405 -27.60 -16.76 1.86
N VAL A 406 -28.47 -17.26 2.73
CA VAL A 406 -29.31 -16.49 3.65
C VAL A 406 -28.71 -16.56 5.05
N TYR A 407 -28.51 -15.40 5.66
CA TYR A 407 -27.90 -15.25 6.98
C TYR A 407 -28.79 -14.42 7.91
N ASN A 408 -28.71 -14.66 9.21
CA ASN A 408 -29.52 -13.94 10.21
C ASN A 408 -29.03 -12.49 10.47
N SER A 409 -27.77 -12.18 10.19
CA SER A 409 -27.15 -10.85 10.35
C SER A 409 -26.10 -10.58 9.27
N GLN A 410 -25.51 -9.37 9.29
CA GLN A 410 -24.38 -9.01 8.43
C GLN A 410 -23.02 -9.25 9.10
N GLU A 411 -23.01 -9.56 10.41
CA GLU A 411 -21.79 -9.80 11.18
C GLU A 411 -21.04 -11.00 10.63
N GLU A 412 -19.71 -11.06 10.81
CA GLU A 412 -18.87 -12.14 10.28
C GLU A 412 -19.30 -13.53 10.80
N ASP A 413 -19.74 -13.60 12.05
CA ASP A 413 -20.23 -14.80 12.74
C ASP A 413 -21.72 -15.11 12.50
N ALA A 414 -22.36 -14.44 11.53
CA ALA A 414 -23.77 -14.65 11.22
C ALA A 414 -24.07 -16.13 10.94
N ALA A 415 -25.17 -16.62 11.50
CA ALA A 415 -25.61 -17.98 11.29
C ALA A 415 -26.15 -18.15 9.87
N PHE A 416 -25.63 -19.15 9.17
CA PHE A 416 -26.15 -19.60 7.88
C PHE A 416 -27.51 -20.28 8.08
N ILE A 417 -28.54 -19.77 7.40
CA ILE A 417 -29.91 -20.26 7.49
C ILE A 417 -30.19 -21.27 6.37
N GLY A 418 -29.63 -21.04 5.19
CA GLY A 418 -29.85 -21.83 3.98
C GLY A 418 -29.45 -21.02 2.74
N TYR A 419 -29.81 -21.49 1.55
CA TYR A 419 -29.52 -20.78 0.30
C TYR A 419 -30.72 -20.87 -0.64
N THR A 420 -30.79 -19.96 -1.63
CA THR A 420 -31.86 -19.95 -2.63
C THR A 420 -31.43 -20.53 -3.97
N ASP A 421 -30.13 -20.50 -4.28
CA ASP A 421 -29.54 -21.13 -5.47
C ASP A 421 -28.05 -21.39 -5.25
N ALA A 422 -27.49 -22.33 -6.02
CA ALA A 422 -26.10 -22.77 -5.95
C ALA A 422 -25.52 -23.09 -7.33
N PHE A 423 -24.31 -22.61 -7.59
CA PHE A 423 -23.64 -22.69 -8.88
C PHE A 423 -22.19 -23.16 -8.69
N ALA A 424 -21.78 -24.21 -9.41
CA ALA A 424 -20.42 -24.76 -9.36
C ALA A 424 -19.81 -24.95 -10.76
N SER A 425 -18.47 -24.92 -10.85
CA SER A 425 -17.67 -25.04 -12.08
C SER A 425 -18.20 -24.20 -13.24
N ILE A 426 -18.18 -22.88 -13.05
CA ILE A 426 -18.86 -21.93 -13.93
C ILE A 426 -18.02 -21.64 -15.17
N ARG A 427 -18.66 -21.73 -16.34
CA ARG A 427 -18.10 -21.31 -17.63
C ARG A 427 -19.05 -20.36 -18.34
N LEU A 428 -18.52 -19.23 -18.80
CA LEU A 428 -19.23 -18.24 -19.61
C LEU A 428 -18.81 -18.38 -21.08
N VAL A 429 -19.77 -18.68 -21.95
CA VAL A 429 -19.57 -18.73 -23.41
C VAL A 429 -20.25 -17.52 -24.02
N LYS A 430 -19.46 -16.60 -24.60
CA LYS A 430 -20.00 -15.36 -25.19
C LYS A 430 -20.86 -15.72 -26.41
N LYS A 431 -22.10 -15.27 -26.44
CA LYS A 431 -22.94 -15.39 -27.63
C LYS A 431 -22.43 -14.39 -28.66
N THR A 432 -21.91 -14.87 -29.77
CA THR A 432 -21.71 -14.04 -30.96
C THR A 432 -23.08 -13.56 -31.42
N ILE A 433 -23.20 -12.27 -31.73
CA ILE A 433 -24.38 -11.74 -32.43
C ILE A 433 -24.42 -12.50 -33.76
N GLU A 434 -25.45 -13.31 -33.98
CA GLU A 434 -25.73 -13.80 -35.33
C GLU A 434 -26.01 -12.57 -36.20
N GLU A 435 -25.20 -12.37 -37.25
CA GLU A 435 -25.43 -11.35 -38.29
C GLU A 435 -26.75 -11.55 -39.03
#